data_AF-A0A9E3M6D8-F1
#
_entry.id   AF-A0A9E3M6D8-F1
#
_cell.length_a   1.000
_cell.length_b   1.000
_cell.length_c   1.000
_cell.angle_alpha   90.00
_cell.angle_beta   90.00
_cell.angle_gamma   90.00
#
_symmetry.space_group_name_H-M   'P 1'
#
loop_
_entity.id
_entity.type
_entity.pdbx_description
1 polymer ?
#
loop_
_entity_poly.entity_id
_entity_poly.type
_entity_poly.pdbx_seq_one_letter_code
_entity_poly.pdbx_strand_id
1 'polypeptide(L)'
;MKTLILILALAAISLGSSCSSDRSDPLSISTNEQFGGSLTSGQNLANVAVSDDTKIQLTQQIFQELYDTYLEALRVSSQVTNDEETVRILGSFTGNALSDKVILNSLDTPQASAFDLKIIYSDFSNTGRLFIGGTVEFTGIWGKVNGVSVPTNLKLNNGTAFAGDYAGTIEFDNMRLAIDETGNLIDLIEWMKRGPTFTLPFEGGVTIVSGSSRIVFNPYSVDHMRSSP
;
A
#
# COMPACT_ATOMS: atom_id res chain seq x y z
N MET A 1 6.05 12.78 -59.72
CA MET A 1 6.46 11.66 -58.84
C MET A 1 5.30 11.36 -57.89
N LYS A 2 4.65 10.22 -58.12
CA LYS A 2 3.64 9.50 -57.30
C LYS A 2 2.67 10.29 -56.41
N THR A 3 1.47 10.44 -56.96
CA THR A 3 0.17 10.48 -56.27
C THR A 3 -0.02 9.29 -55.32
N LEU A 4 -0.60 9.51 -54.13
CA LEU A 4 -1.54 8.55 -53.55
C LEU A 4 -2.55 9.25 -52.63
N ILE A 5 -3.81 8.98 -52.93
CA ILE A 5 -5.05 9.35 -52.24
C ILE A 5 -5.36 8.24 -51.22
N LEU A 6 -5.90 8.56 -50.04
CA LEU A 6 -6.95 7.73 -49.45
C LEU A 6 -7.82 8.51 -48.45
N ILE A 7 -9.11 8.22 -48.54
CA ILE A 7 -10.29 8.91 -48.03
C ILE A 7 -10.80 8.24 -46.74
N LEU A 8 -11.47 9.03 -45.89
CA LEU A 8 -12.27 8.64 -44.73
C LEU A 8 -13.31 7.53 -45.02
N ALA A 9 -13.62 6.72 -43.99
CA ALA A 9 -14.98 6.23 -43.78
C ALA A 9 -15.26 6.01 -42.28
N LEU A 10 -16.21 6.77 -41.75
CA LEU A 10 -16.94 6.45 -40.51
C LEU A 10 -17.88 5.26 -40.78
N ALA A 11 -18.04 4.38 -39.80
CA ALA A 11 -19.31 3.72 -39.53
C ALA A 11 -19.38 3.30 -38.05
N ALA A 12 -20.23 3.99 -37.29
CA ALA A 12 -20.74 3.53 -36.01
C ALA A 12 -21.96 2.64 -36.25
N ILE A 13 -22.05 1.49 -35.57
CA ILE A 13 -23.33 0.86 -35.21
C ILE A 13 -23.22 0.35 -33.77
N SER A 14 -24.12 0.90 -32.96
CA SER A 14 -24.48 0.51 -31.60
C SER A 14 -25.13 -0.87 -31.52
N LEU A 15 -24.81 -1.64 -30.49
CA LEU A 15 -25.74 -2.60 -29.89
C LEU A 15 -25.94 -2.22 -28.43
N GLY A 16 -27.19 -1.87 -28.11
CA GLY A 16 -27.64 -1.61 -26.76
C GLY A 16 -28.18 -2.87 -26.07
N SER A 17 -28.35 -2.69 -24.76
CA SER A 17 -29.25 -3.36 -23.81
C SER A 17 -28.90 -4.75 -23.24
N SER A 18 -28.64 -4.67 -21.93
CA SER A 18 -29.17 -5.48 -20.81
C SER A 18 -28.63 -6.87 -20.54
N CYS A 19 -27.77 -6.94 -19.53
CA CYS A 19 -28.08 -7.66 -18.28
C CYS A 19 -27.84 -6.63 -17.16
N SER A 20 -28.86 -5.90 -16.71
CA SER A 20 -29.59 -6.22 -15.49
C SER A 20 -29.23 -7.59 -14.90
N SER A 21 -28.25 -7.57 -13.99
CA SER A 21 -28.25 -8.45 -12.84
C SER A 21 -28.13 -7.54 -11.63
N ASP A 22 -29.12 -7.59 -10.76
CA ASP A 22 -29.01 -7.20 -9.37
C ASP A 22 -27.71 -7.77 -8.78
N ARG A 23 -26.63 -7.01 -8.84
CA ARG A 23 -25.52 -7.19 -7.91
C ARG A 23 -25.91 -6.39 -6.69
N SER A 24 -26.49 -7.12 -5.75
CA SER A 24 -26.40 -6.89 -4.32
C SER A 24 -25.29 -5.90 -4.00
N ASP A 25 -25.72 -4.73 -3.52
CA ASP A 25 -24.95 -3.64 -2.92
C ASP A 25 -23.42 -3.80 -3.06
N PRO A 26 -22.76 -3.18 -4.08
CA PRO A 26 -21.31 -3.03 -4.00
C PRO A 26 -21.08 -2.23 -2.73
N LEU A 27 -20.41 -2.83 -1.74
CA LEU A 27 -20.09 -2.20 -0.46
C LEU A 27 -19.75 -0.74 -0.72
N SER A 28 -20.71 0.16 -0.43
CA SER A 28 -20.61 1.57 -0.75
C SER A 28 -19.67 2.17 0.27
N ILE A 29 -18.39 1.95 -0.02
CA ILE A 29 -17.26 2.29 0.82
C ILE A 29 -17.07 3.80 0.66
N SER A 30 -17.78 4.56 1.50
CA SER A 30 -17.48 5.98 1.76
C SER A 30 -16.18 6.14 2.57
N THR A 31 -15.29 5.14 2.58
CA THR A 31 -14.23 5.00 3.58
C THR A 31 -13.05 5.95 3.37
N ASN A 32 -13.02 6.68 2.26
CA ASN A 32 -11.88 7.53 1.98
C ASN A 32 -11.91 8.86 2.72
N GLU A 33 -13.08 9.30 3.20
CA GLU A 33 -13.17 10.52 4.02
C GLU A 33 -12.41 10.36 5.35
N GLN A 34 -12.33 9.14 5.89
CA GLN A 34 -11.67 8.88 7.18
C GLN A 34 -10.15 9.02 7.10
N PHE A 35 -9.53 8.61 6.00
CA PHE A 35 -8.07 8.54 5.86
C PHE A 35 -7.48 9.57 4.89
N GLY A 36 -8.31 10.38 4.23
CA GLY A 36 -7.91 11.32 3.19
C GLY A 36 -7.65 10.66 1.82
N GLY A 37 -7.14 11.41 0.84
CA GLY A 37 -6.80 10.89 -0.50
C GLY A 37 -8.01 10.60 -1.41
N SER A 38 -7.82 9.76 -2.44
CA SER A 38 -8.88 9.27 -3.37
C SER A 38 -8.85 7.75 -3.57
N LEU A 39 -10.01 7.09 -3.66
CA LEU A 39 -10.16 5.66 -3.97
C LEU A 39 -11.43 5.40 -4.80
N THR A 40 -11.38 5.76 -6.07
CA THR A 40 -12.46 5.66 -7.07
C THR A 40 -12.24 4.56 -8.12
N SER A 41 -10.99 4.25 -8.45
CA SER A 41 -10.63 3.40 -9.60
C SER A 41 -10.79 1.90 -9.31
N GLY A 42 -10.60 1.47 -8.05
CA GLY A 42 -10.77 0.07 -7.64
C GLY A 42 -12.24 -0.35 -7.45
N GLN A 43 -13.19 0.58 -7.45
CA GLN A 43 -14.59 0.32 -7.08
C GLN A 43 -15.34 -0.59 -8.06
N ASN A 44 -14.86 -0.70 -9.30
CA ASN A 44 -15.49 -1.53 -10.33
C ASN A 44 -14.96 -2.97 -10.40
N LEU A 45 -14.00 -3.34 -9.54
CA LEU A 45 -13.41 -4.67 -9.48
C LEU A 45 -14.20 -5.61 -8.55
N ALA A 46 -13.65 -6.80 -8.29
CA ALA A 46 -14.35 -7.86 -7.57
C ALA A 46 -14.79 -7.44 -6.16
N ASN A 47 -13.97 -6.64 -5.48
CA ASN A 47 -14.23 -6.05 -4.17
C ASN A 47 -14.77 -7.09 -3.17
N VAL A 48 -14.09 -8.24 -3.11
CA VAL A 48 -14.43 -9.35 -2.23
C VAL A 48 -14.17 -8.94 -0.77
N ALA A 49 -15.04 -9.38 0.14
CA ALA A 49 -14.84 -9.15 1.55
C ALA A 49 -13.60 -9.91 2.07
N VAL A 50 -12.86 -9.30 2.98
CA VAL A 50 -11.70 -9.92 3.62
C VAL A 50 -12.15 -10.95 4.66
N SER A 51 -11.50 -12.11 4.68
CA SER A 51 -11.76 -13.20 5.63
C SER A 51 -10.48 -13.61 6.37
N ASP A 52 -10.61 -14.52 7.34
CA ASP A 52 -9.45 -15.08 8.04
C ASP A 52 -8.47 -15.81 7.11
N ASP A 53 -8.97 -16.41 6.02
CA ASP A 53 -8.15 -17.12 5.03
C ASP A 53 -7.36 -16.18 4.12
N THR A 54 -7.85 -14.95 3.91
CA THR A 54 -7.26 -14.00 2.96
C THR A 54 -6.51 -12.85 3.62
N LYS A 55 -6.71 -12.62 4.93
CA LYS A 55 -6.13 -11.47 5.65
C LYS A 55 -4.61 -11.36 5.53
N ILE A 56 -3.88 -12.48 5.63
CA ILE A 56 -2.41 -12.43 5.56
C ILE A 56 -1.93 -12.05 4.17
N GLN A 57 -2.52 -12.67 3.13
CA GLN A 57 -2.16 -12.39 1.75
C GLN A 57 -2.46 -10.92 1.39
N LEU A 58 -3.62 -10.41 1.81
CA LEU A 58 -3.97 -9.01 1.58
C LEU A 58 -3.01 -8.06 2.32
N THR A 59 -2.73 -8.32 3.61
CA THR A 59 -1.80 -7.47 4.37
C THR A 59 -0.41 -7.47 3.75
N GLN A 60 0.09 -8.61 3.25
CA GLN A 60 1.35 -8.64 2.50
C GLN A 60 1.29 -7.74 1.26
N GLN A 61 0.21 -7.78 0.48
CA GLN A 61 0.07 -6.94 -0.71
C GLN A 61 0.03 -5.45 -0.34
N ILE A 62 -0.72 -5.08 0.70
CA ILE A 62 -0.76 -3.70 1.18
C ILE A 62 0.63 -3.25 1.66
N PHE A 63 1.31 -4.05 2.49
CA PHE A 63 2.64 -3.70 2.97
C PHE A 63 3.64 -3.56 1.82
N GLN A 64 3.58 -4.42 0.82
CA GLN A 64 4.43 -4.32 -0.37
C GLN A 64 4.16 -3.02 -1.13
N GLU A 65 2.89 -2.72 -1.41
CA GLU A 65 2.49 -1.51 -2.13
C GLU A 65 2.96 -0.24 -1.39
N LEU A 66 2.74 -0.18 -0.07
CA LEU A 66 3.17 0.93 0.77
C LEU A 66 4.70 1.04 0.83
N TYR A 67 5.41 -0.08 0.98
CA TYR A 67 6.86 -0.11 1.08
C TYR A 67 7.55 0.30 -0.23
N ASP A 68 7.02 -0.16 -1.37
CA ASP A 68 7.52 0.21 -2.69
C ASP A 68 7.32 1.72 -2.95
N THR A 69 6.16 2.27 -2.58
CA THR A 69 5.95 3.73 -2.65
C THR A 69 6.88 4.48 -1.72
N TYR A 70 7.14 3.99 -0.51
CA TYR A 70 8.10 4.57 0.43
C TYR A 70 9.52 4.62 -0.15
N LEU A 71 10.00 3.51 -0.72
CA LEU A 71 11.32 3.46 -1.36
C LEU A 71 11.41 4.42 -2.54
N GLU A 72 10.36 4.50 -3.36
CA GLU A 72 10.31 5.42 -4.49
C GLU A 72 10.25 6.88 -4.03
N ALA A 73 9.51 7.18 -2.96
CA ALA A 73 9.49 8.51 -2.34
C ALA A 73 10.89 8.95 -1.94
N LEU A 74 11.63 8.11 -1.22
CA LEU A 74 13.01 8.37 -0.83
C LEU A 74 13.92 8.60 -2.04
N ARG A 75 13.78 7.75 -3.06
CA ARG A 75 14.57 7.84 -4.29
C ARG A 75 14.33 9.16 -4.98
N VAL A 76 13.07 9.54 -5.21
CA VAL A 76 12.73 10.78 -5.92
C VAL A 76 13.06 12.01 -5.07
N SER A 77 12.77 12.01 -3.76
CA SER A 77 13.14 13.11 -2.86
C SER A 77 14.64 13.39 -2.83
N SER A 78 15.49 12.38 -3.04
CA SER A 78 16.95 12.59 -3.13
C SER A 78 17.40 13.32 -4.40
N GLN A 79 16.53 13.37 -5.43
CA GLN A 79 16.81 13.97 -6.74
C GLN A 79 16.24 15.38 -6.88
N VAL A 80 15.31 15.77 -6.01
CA VAL A 80 14.69 17.10 -6.04
C VAL A 80 15.59 18.09 -5.32
N THR A 81 16.21 18.99 -6.08
CA THR A 81 17.13 20.03 -5.57
C THR A 81 16.43 21.34 -5.19
N ASN A 82 15.14 21.47 -5.52
CA ASN A 82 14.37 22.69 -5.31
C ASN A 82 13.65 22.67 -3.96
N ASP A 83 13.15 23.83 -3.51
CA ASP A 83 12.29 24.01 -2.33
C ASP A 83 10.90 23.35 -2.48
N GLU A 84 10.75 22.36 -3.36
CA GLU A 84 9.50 21.62 -3.50
C GLU A 84 9.26 20.79 -2.23
N GLU A 85 8.19 21.14 -1.53
CA GLU A 85 7.80 20.48 -0.28
C GLU A 85 7.16 19.11 -0.52
N THR A 86 6.68 18.84 -1.74
CA THR A 86 5.99 17.61 -2.10
C THR A 86 6.48 17.03 -3.42
N VAL A 87 6.53 15.71 -3.49
CA VAL A 87 6.98 14.94 -4.64
C VAL A 87 5.86 14.02 -5.10
N ARG A 88 5.58 14.01 -6.40
CA ARG A 88 4.59 13.10 -7.00
C ARG A 88 5.25 11.80 -7.45
N ILE A 89 4.63 10.69 -7.08
CA ILE A 89 5.00 9.33 -7.47
C ILE A 89 3.84 8.74 -8.28
N LEU A 90 4.12 8.20 -9.46
CA LEU A 90 3.09 7.61 -10.32
C LEU A 90 3.00 6.10 -10.06
N GLY A 91 1.78 5.59 -9.94
CA GLY A 91 1.56 4.14 -9.90
C GLY A 91 1.84 3.52 -11.27
N SER A 92 2.38 2.30 -11.29
CA SER A 92 2.69 1.60 -12.55
C SER A 92 1.44 1.23 -13.36
N PHE A 93 0.28 1.12 -12.71
CA PHE A 93 -1.00 0.87 -13.35
C PHE A 93 -1.85 2.14 -13.46
N THR A 94 -2.14 2.79 -12.33
CA THR A 94 -2.87 4.06 -12.32
C THR A 94 -2.64 4.83 -11.01
N GLY A 95 -3.20 6.03 -10.96
CA GLY A 95 -3.19 6.90 -9.79
C GLY A 95 -1.82 7.47 -9.48
N ASN A 96 -1.74 8.15 -8.35
CA ASN A 96 -0.51 8.76 -7.88
C ASN A 96 -0.49 8.82 -6.35
N ALA A 97 0.73 8.94 -5.82
CA ALA A 97 0.97 9.28 -4.44
C ALA A 97 1.72 10.62 -4.37
N LEU A 98 1.41 11.42 -3.35
CA LEU A 98 2.12 12.64 -3.03
C LEU A 98 2.88 12.41 -1.73
N SER A 99 4.20 12.49 -1.79
CA SER A 99 5.07 12.39 -0.63
C SER A 99 5.49 13.77 -0.18
N ASP A 100 5.41 14.05 1.10
CA ASP A 100 6.10 15.20 1.68
C ASP A 100 7.62 14.97 1.59
N LYS A 101 8.39 16.06 1.67
CA LYS A 101 9.85 15.97 1.77
C LYS A 101 10.25 15.21 3.04
N VAL A 102 11.17 14.26 2.89
CA VAL A 102 11.71 13.50 4.02
C VAL A 102 12.55 14.44 4.91
N ILE A 103 12.13 14.59 6.16
CA ILE A 103 12.86 15.35 7.18
C ILE A 103 13.69 14.37 8.01
N LEU A 104 15.01 14.53 7.97
CA LEU A 104 15.93 13.76 8.80
C LEU A 104 16.29 14.56 10.06
N ASN A 105 15.89 14.03 11.21
CA ASN A 105 16.27 14.56 12.51
C ASN A 105 17.48 13.78 13.02
N SER A 106 18.62 14.48 13.17
CA SER A 106 19.82 13.87 13.76
C SER A 106 19.51 13.38 15.16
N LEU A 107 19.90 12.14 15.47
CA LEU A 107 19.85 11.62 16.83
C LEU A 107 21.19 11.89 17.54
N ASP A 108 21.21 11.79 18.87
CA ASP A 108 22.44 11.92 19.69
C ASP A 108 23.47 10.80 19.41
N THR A 109 23.08 9.80 18.63
CA THR A 109 23.95 8.75 18.10
C THR A 109 24.47 9.12 16.71
N PRO A 110 25.80 9.22 16.50
CA PRO A 110 26.42 9.79 15.29
C PRO A 110 26.25 9.00 13.98
N GLN A 111 25.37 7.98 13.95
CA GLN A 111 25.10 7.14 12.78
C GLN A 111 23.62 6.83 12.60
N ALA A 112 22.74 7.56 13.29
CA ALA A 112 21.32 7.35 13.16
C ALA A 112 20.56 8.67 13.03
N SER A 113 19.57 8.68 12.13
CA SER A 113 18.66 9.81 11.95
C SER A 113 17.23 9.31 12.01
N ALA A 114 16.41 9.91 12.86
CA ALA A 114 14.99 9.68 12.82
C ALA A 114 14.40 10.35 11.58
N PHE A 115 13.38 9.75 11.00
CA PHE A 115 12.62 10.35 9.91
C PHE A 115 11.13 10.25 10.15
N ASP A 116 10.44 11.20 9.56
CA ASP A 116 8.99 11.21 9.39
C ASP A 116 8.72 11.49 7.91
N LEU A 117 7.83 10.71 7.32
CA LEU A 117 7.46 10.78 5.92
C LEU A 117 5.96 10.52 5.78
N LYS A 118 5.24 11.51 5.30
CA LYS A 118 3.82 11.40 5.00
C LYS A 118 3.60 11.19 3.51
N ILE A 119 2.77 10.21 3.17
CA ILE A 119 2.38 9.91 1.80
C ILE A 119 0.86 9.91 1.67
N ILE A 120 0.34 10.69 0.72
CA ILE A 120 -1.08 10.79 0.39
C ILE A 120 -1.33 10.03 -0.92
N TYR A 121 -2.13 8.98 -0.86
CA TYR A 121 -2.46 8.11 -1.98
C TYR A 121 -3.78 8.54 -2.65
N SER A 122 -3.75 8.61 -3.97
CA SER A 122 -4.91 8.90 -4.82
C SER A 122 -5.00 7.85 -5.92
N ASP A 123 -5.82 6.83 -5.67
CA ASP A 123 -6.05 5.70 -6.58
C ASP A 123 -4.75 4.97 -6.97
N PHE A 124 -3.75 5.00 -6.10
CA PHE A 124 -2.41 4.51 -6.41
C PHE A 124 -2.42 2.99 -6.56
N SER A 125 -1.85 2.50 -7.66
CA SER A 125 -1.65 1.08 -7.89
C SER A 125 -0.48 0.81 -8.82
N ASN A 126 0.39 -0.12 -8.43
CA ASN A 126 1.43 -0.72 -9.25
C ASN A 126 0.95 -1.99 -9.95
N THR A 127 0.03 -2.73 -9.32
CA THR A 127 -0.37 -4.06 -9.78
C THR A 127 -1.67 -4.08 -10.60
N GLY A 128 -2.50 -3.04 -10.48
CA GLY A 128 -3.86 -3.01 -11.02
C GLY A 128 -4.86 -3.94 -10.32
N ARG A 129 -4.43 -4.64 -9.26
CA ARG A 129 -5.25 -5.55 -8.46
C ARG A 129 -5.59 -5.00 -7.09
N LEU A 130 -4.72 -4.13 -6.57
CA LEU A 130 -4.89 -3.43 -5.30
C LEU A 130 -4.68 -1.95 -5.54
N PHE A 131 -5.64 -1.15 -5.13
CA PHE A 131 -5.63 0.31 -5.22
C PHE A 131 -5.63 0.85 -3.80
N ILE A 132 -4.73 1.80 -3.54
CA ILE A 132 -4.58 2.44 -2.23
C ILE A 132 -5.06 3.88 -2.32
N GLY A 133 -5.87 4.27 -1.35
CA GLY A 133 -6.32 5.65 -1.14
C GLY A 133 -6.32 5.95 0.34
N GLY A 134 -5.81 7.12 0.73
CA GLY A 134 -5.58 7.41 2.14
C GLY A 134 -4.30 8.17 2.38
N THR A 135 -3.98 8.37 3.64
CA THR A 135 -2.74 9.01 4.09
C THR A 135 -2.04 8.05 5.03
N VAL A 136 -0.82 7.66 4.70
CA VAL A 136 0.02 6.82 5.56
C VAL A 136 1.25 7.62 5.98
N GLU A 137 1.53 7.57 7.27
CA GLU A 137 2.72 8.19 7.85
C GLU A 137 3.74 7.09 8.18
N PHE A 138 4.94 7.25 7.64
CA PHE A 138 6.08 6.38 7.86
C PHE A 138 7.02 7.07 8.82
N THR A 139 7.29 6.43 9.95
CA THR A 139 8.30 6.90 10.90
C THR A 139 9.35 5.83 11.10
N GLY A 140 10.58 6.22 11.40
CA GLY A 140 11.62 5.23 11.63
C GLY A 140 12.98 5.86 11.88
N ILE A 141 14.00 5.01 11.88
CA ILE A 141 15.38 5.39 12.08
C ILE A 141 16.20 4.90 10.90
N TRP A 142 16.81 5.82 10.17
CA TRP A 142 17.89 5.47 9.26
C TRP A 142 19.13 5.12 10.08
N GLY A 143 19.63 3.90 9.95
CA GLY A 143 20.83 3.41 10.62
C GLY A 143 21.70 2.58 9.70
N LYS A 144 22.89 2.19 10.17
CA LYS A 144 23.78 1.28 9.46
C LYS A 144 23.70 -0.13 10.05
N VAL A 145 23.34 -1.11 9.24
CA VAL A 145 23.40 -2.54 9.57
C VAL A 145 24.45 -3.17 8.65
N ASN A 146 25.48 -3.79 9.22
CA ASN A 146 26.60 -4.38 8.45
C ASN A 146 27.24 -3.42 7.40
N GLY A 147 27.24 -2.12 7.70
CA GLY A 147 27.77 -1.08 6.80
C GLY A 147 26.80 -0.57 5.73
N VAL A 148 25.62 -1.17 5.62
CA VAL A 148 24.54 -0.77 4.70
C VAL A 148 23.58 0.16 5.44
N SER A 149 23.28 1.32 4.85
CA SER A 149 22.23 2.20 5.37
C SER A 149 20.87 1.59 5.07
N VAL A 150 20.11 1.24 6.12
CA VAL A 150 18.77 0.67 6.01
C VAL A 150 17.82 1.38 6.98
N PRO A 151 16.52 1.46 6.65
CA PRO A 151 15.53 1.86 7.62
C PRO A 151 15.40 0.77 8.70
N THR A 152 15.44 1.19 9.95
CA THR A 152 15.23 0.36 11.14
C THR A 152 14.04 0.90 11.90
N ASN A 153 13.29 0.02 12.57
CA ASN A 153 12.05 0.39 13.26
C ASN A 153 11.07 1.18 12.38
N LEU A 154 10.94 0.82 11.09
CA LEU A 154 9.98 1.44 10.19
C LEU A 154 8.56 1.14 10.67
N LYS A 155 7.83 2.18 11.08
CA LYS A 155 6.47 2.14 11.58
C LYS A 155 5.52 2.74 10.57
N LEU A 156 4.35 2.13 10.46
CA LEU A 156 3.18 2.67 9.79
C LEU A 156 2.24 3.25 10.84
N ASN A 157 1.84 4.49 10.64
CA ASN A 157 0.83 5.15 11.44
C ASN A 157 -0.40 5.50 10.58
N ASN A 158 -1.52 5.69 11.26
CA ASN A 158 -2.85 5.90 10.68
C ASN A 158 -3.36 4.66 9.93
N GLY A 159 -4.22 4.85 8.94
CA GLY A 159 -4.77 3.77 8.14
C GLY A 159 -4.94 4.21 6.70
N THR A 160 -5.32 3.28 5.85
CA THR A 160 -5.61 3.55 4.45
C THR A 160 -6.83 2.75 4.01
N ALA A 161 -7.57 3.29 3.05
CA ALA A 161 -8.54 2.52 2.31
C ALA A 161 -7.86 1.73 1.18
N PHE A 162 -8.46 0.61 0.83
CA PHE A 162 -8.05 -0.20 -0.32
C PHE A 162 -9.25 -0.72 -1.10
N ALA A 163 -9.07 -0.91 -2.41
CA ALA A 163 -10.07 -1.47 -3.31
C ALA A 163 -9.39 -2.33 -4.39
N GLY A 164 -10.17 -3.10 -5.15
CA GLY A 164 -9.67 -3.95 -6.22
C GLY A 164 -10.19 -5.38 -6.11
N ASP A 165 -9.29 -6.35 -5.94
CA ASP A 165 -9.68 -7.73 -5.64
C ASP A 165 -10.41 -7.83 -4.29
N TYR A 166 -9.99 -7.00 -3.33
CA TYR A 166 -10.62 -6.81 -2.03
C TYR A 166 -10.94 -5.34 -1.80
N ALA A 167 -11.91 -5.05 -0.94
CA ALA A 167 -12.23 -3.67 -0.57
C ALA A 167 -12.44 -3.50 0.93
N GLY A 168 -11.99 -2.36 1.46
CA GLY A 168 -12.11 -2.05 2.87
C GLY A 168 -11.14 -0.98 3.33
N THR A 169 -10.86 -1.00 4.63
CA THR A 169 -9.85 -0.16 5.26
C THR A 169 -8.93 -1.02 6.11
N ILE A 170 -7.70 -0.55 6.26
CA ILE A 170 -6.72 -1.11 7.18
C ILE A 170 -6.20 0.02 8.07
N GLU A 171 -6.25 -0.19 9.38
CA GLU A 171 -5.70 0.71 10.38
C GLU A 171 -4.46 0.06 11.01
N PHE A 172 -3.40 0.85 11.18
CA PHE A 172 -2.14 0.43 11.77
C PHE A 172 -2.09 0.87 13.23
N ASP A 173 -2.05 -0.11 14.14
CA ASP A 173 -1.87 0.14 15.58
C ASP A 173 -0.43 -0.18 15.96
N ASN A 174 0.41 0.86 16.04
CA ASN A 174 1.86 0.75 16.32
C ASN A 174 2.56 -0.31 15.43
N MET A 175 2.12 -0.44 14.17
CA MET A 175 2.56 -1.50 13.27
C MET A 175 3.98 -1.20 12.76
N ARG A 176 4.91 -2.14 12.96
CA ARG A 176 6.27 -2.06 12.39
C ARG A 176 6.40 -2.95 11.17
N LEU A 177 6.86 -2.42 10.05
CA LEU A 177 7.24 -3.25 8.90
C LEU A 177 8.52 -4.02 9.23
N ALA A 178 8.47 -5.33 9.02
CA ALA A 178 9.61 -6.20 9.17
C ALA A 178 10.48 -6.14 7.92
N ILE A 179 11.73 -5.71 8.09
CA ILE A 179 12.71 -5.52 7.02
C ILE A 179 13.94 -6.38 7.34
N ASP A 180 14.50 -7.04 6.33
CA ASP A 180 15.72 -7.83 6.49
C ASP A 180 16.99 -6.97 6.55
N GLU A 181 18.14 -7.60 6.78
CA GLU A 181 19.43 -6.92 6.86
C GLU A 181 19.89 -6.23 5.56
N THR A 182 19.23 -6.54 4.43
CA THR A 182 19.49 -5.95 3.12
C THR A 182 18.54 -4.82 2.77
N GLY A 183 17.58 -4.50 3.65
CA GLY A 183 16.60 -3.46 3.41
C GLY A 183 15.38 -3.93 2.59
N ASN A 184 15.13 -5.24 2.49
CA ASN A 184 13.94 -5.75 1.82
C ASN A 184 12.81 -6.05 2.83
N LEU A 185 11.57 -5.80 2.42
CA LEU A 185 10.41 -6.20 3.20
C LEU A 185 10.38 -7.73 3.34
N ILE A 186 10.16 -8.22 4.56
CA ILE A 186 10.01 -9.65 4.81
C ILE A 186 8.66 -10.12 4.26
N ASP A 187 8.70 -11.18 3.44
CA ASP A 187 7.50 -11.87 2.99
C ASP A 187 6.84 -12.62 4.16
N LEU A 188 5.63 -12.18 4.54
CA LEU A 188 4.84 -12.77 5.62
C LEU A 188 4.55 -14.26 5.41
N ILE A 189 4.26 -14.67 4.19
CA ILE A 189 3.91 -16.05 3.84
C ILE A 189 5.14 -16.95 3.94
N GLU A 190 6.28 -16.52 3.42
CA GLU A 190 7.53 -17.26 3.59
C GLU A 190 7.97 -17.31 5.04
N TRP A 191 7.84 -16.20 5.77
CA TRP A 191 8.20 -16.14 7.18
C TRP A 191 7.39 -17.13 8.03
N MET A 192 6.07 -17.17 7.85
CA MET A 192 5.21 -18.13 8.54
C MET A 192 5.61 -19.59 8.27
N LYS A 193 6.09 -19.90 7.06
CA LYS A 193 6.56 -21.26 6.71
C LYS A 193 7.87 -21.65 7.39
N ARG A 194 8.77 -20.68 7.61
CA ARG A 194 10.10 -20.93 8.19
C ARG A 194 10.06 -21.14 9.72
N GLY A 195 8.97 -20.73 10.37
CA GLY A 195 8.86 -20.75 11.83
C GLY A 195 9.68 -19.63 12.49
N PRO A 196 9.61 -19.49 13.82
CA PRO A 196 10.12 -18.33 14.55
C PRO A 196 11.64 -18.37 14.75
N THR A 197 12.42 -18.39 13.67
CA THR A 197 13.89 -18.24 13.74
C THR A 197 14.33 -16.78 13.77
N PHE A 198 13.42 -15.84 13.49
CA PHE A 198 13.65 -14.39 13.57
C PHE A 198 12.81 -13.76 14.67
N THR A 199 13.43 -12.89 15.45
CA THR A 199 12.74 -12.01 16.40
C THR A 199 12.08 -10.89 15.61
N LEU A 200 10.88 -11.14 15.09
CA LEU A 200 10.08 -10.08 14.47
C LEU A 200 9.55 -9.12 15.54
N PRO A 201 9.20 -7.88 15.16
CA PRO A 201 8.45 -7.02 16.05
C PRO A 201 7.08 -7.67 16.32
N PHE A 202 6.96 -8.35 17.46
CA PHE A 202 5.67 -8.84 17.97
C PHE A 202 4.79 -7.70 18.50
N GLU A 203 5.28 -6.46 18.46
CA GLU A 203 4.53 -5.27 18.83
C GLU A 203 3.73 -4.73 17.65
N GLY A 204 2.51 -4.33 17.95
CA GLY A 204 1.58 -3.71 17.02
C GLY A 204 0.60 -4.70 16.40
N GLY A 205 -0.28 -4.18 15.56
CA GLY A 205 -1.27 -4.96 14.86
C GLY A 205 -1.96 -4.15 13.77
N VAL A 206 -2.82 -4.84 13.05
CA VAL A 206 -3.67 -4.24 12.02
C VAL A 206 -5.12 -4.53 12.34
N THR A 207 -5.98 -3.55 12.07
CA THR A 207 -7.43 -3.73 12.05
C THR A 207 -7.88 -3.58 10.60
N ILE A 208 -8.49 -4.64 10.04
CA ILE A 208 -9.12 -4.59 8.73
C ILE A 208 -10.64 -4.50 8.90
N VAL A 209 -11.26 -3.52 8.26
CA VAL A 209 -12.73 -3.42 8.14
C VAL A 209 -13.11 -3.62 6.68
N SER A 210 -13.91 -4.64 6.40
CA SER A 210 -14.33 -5.00 5.04
C SER A 210 -15.76 -5.53 5.06
N GLY A 211 -16.68 -4.76 4.49
CA GLY A 211 -18.12 -5.02 4.62
C GLY A 211 -18.57 -5.01 6.08
N SER A 212 -19.19 -6.09 6.53
CA SER A 212 -19.59 -6.28 7.94
C SER A 212 -18.49 -6.90 8.81
N SER A 213 -17.35 -7.27 8.23
CA SER A 213 -16.26 -7.95 8.94
C SER A 213 -15.27 -6.93 9.52
N ARG A 214 -14.88 -7.16 10.77
CA ARG A 214 -13.78 -6.46 11.45
C ARG A 214 -12.78 -7.48 11.98
N ILE A 215 -11.59 -7.51 11.41
CA ILE A 215 -10.53 -8.48 11.74
C ILE A 215 -9.38 -7.72 12.39
N VAL A 216 -9.03 -8.09 13.62
CA VAL A 216 -7.89 -7.52 14.35
C VAL A 216 -6.86 -8.60 14.57
N PHE A 217 -5.62 -8.34 14.15
CA PHE A 217 -4.55 -9.32 14.28
C PHE A 217 -3.16 -8.70 14.19
N ASN A 218 -2.13 -9.44 14.60
CA ASN A 218 -0.74 -9.07 14.34
C ASN A 218 -0.21 -9.96 13.21
N PRO A 219 0.17 -9.39 12.03
CA PRO A 219 0.66 -10.18 10.89
C PRO A 219 1.89 -11.04 11.20
N TYR A 220 2.63 -10.71 12.25
CA TYR A 220 3.84 -11.40 12.71
C TYR A 220 3.61 -12.27 13.96
N SER A 221 2.37 -12.44 14.44
CA SER A 221 2.09 -13.35 15.55
C SER A 221 2.00 -14.81 15.11
N VAL A 222 2.58 -15.69 15.92
CA VAL A 222 2.56 -17.15 15.73
C VAL A 222 1.17 -17.74 15.99
N ASP A 223 0.29 -17.02 16.69
CA ASP A 223 -1.04 -17.52 17.05
C ASP A 223 -1.93 -17.77 15.82
N HIS A 224 -1.68 -17.09 14.70
CA HIS A 224 -2.36 -17.35 13.42
C HIS A 224 -1.89 -18.64 12.74
N MET A 225 -0.73 -19.18 13.12
CA MET A 225 -0.21 -20.43 12.54
C MET A 225 -0.91 -21.68 13.10
N ARG A 226 -1.64 -21.56 14.22
CA ARG A 226 -2.27 -22.70 14.91
C ARG A 226 -3.72 -22.96 14.52
N SER A 227 -4.34 -22.08 13.74
CA SER A 227 -5.75 -22.18 13.36
C SER A 227 -6.01 -22.84 12.00
N SER A 228 -4.98 -23.23 11.26
CA SER A 228 -5.15 -24.02 10.03
C SER A 228 -5.09 -25.52 10.34
N PRO A 229 -6.20 -26.27 10.17
CA PRO A 229 -6.22 -27.72 10.39
C PRO A 229 -5.37 -28.51 9.39
#